data_AF-A0A2E7WC14-F1
#
_entry.id   AF-A0A2E7WC14-F1
#
_cell.length_a   1.000
_cell.length_b   1.000
_cell.length_c   1.000
_cell.angle_alpha   90.00
_cell.angle_beta   90.00
_cell.angle_gamma   90.00
#
_symmetry.space_group_name_H-M   'P 1'
#
loop_
_entity.id
_entity.type
_entity.pdbx_description
1 polymer ?
#
loop_
_entity_poly.entity_id
_entity_poly.type
_entity_poly.pdbx_seq_one_letter_code
_entity_poly.pdbx_strand_id
1 'polypeptide(L)'
;MGVPNPDKEAMELWKQIEPNASDNNVKIEFFKMNPTEHKIFMLLEAEDYLNIEKTIGQCKKTGVFSITPVIDWSVGSRLNEE
;
A
#
# COMPACT_ATOMS: atom_id res chain seq x y z
N MET A 1 -3.18 -13.55 -29.86
CA MET A 1 -2.54 -12.94 -28.69
C MET A 1 -3.27 -11.64 -28.41
N GLY A 2 -4.10 -11.60 -27.37
CA GLY A 2 -4.79 -10.38 -26.99
C GLY A 2 -3.77 -9.36 -26.48
N VAL A 3 -3.86 -8.12 -26.97
CA VAL A 3 -3.11 -6.98 -26.43
C VAL A 3 -3.29 -7.00 -24.91
N PRO A 4 -2.24 -6.85 -24.07
CA PRO A 4 -2.43 -6.72 -22.64
C PRO A 4 -3.34 -5.51 -22.46
N ASN A 5 -4.60 -5.73 -22.08
CA ASN A 5 -5.48 -4.64 -21.73
C ASN A 5 -4.97 -4.19 -20.36
N PRO A 6 -4.30 -3.03 -20.22
CA PRO A 6 -3.99 -2.51 -18.91
C PRO A 6 -5.36 -2.25 -18.28
N ASP A 7 -5.75 -3.13 -17.37
CA ASP A 7 -7.09 -3.17 -16.81
C ASP A 7 -7.40 -1.79 -16.22
N LYS A 8 -8.16 -0.97 -16.97
CA LYS A 8 -8.31 0.46 -16.69
C LYS A 8 -8.90 0.65 -15.30
N GLU A 9 -9.80 -0.23 -14.91
CA GLU A 9 -10.41 -0.27 -13.59
C GLU A 9 -9.36 -0.51 -12.50
N ALA A 10 -8.43 -1.45 -12.71
CA ALA A 10 -7.33 -1.68 -11.78
C ALA A 10 -6.45 -0.43 -11.65
N MET A 11 -6.09 0.22 -12.77
CA MET A 11 -5.28 1.44 -12.75
C MET A 11 -5.98 2.60 -12.02
N GLU A 12 -7.30 2.74 -12.16
CA GLU A 12 -8.05 3.74 -11.41
C GLU A 12 -8.02 3.45 -9.90
N LEU A 13 -8.13 2.18 -9.47
CA LEU A 13 -7.99 1.82 -8.05
C LEU A 13 -6.61 2.20 -7.48
N TRP A 14 -5.56 2.06 -8.27
CA TRP A 14 -4.20 2.42 -7.87
C TRP A 14 -3.97 3.92 -7.75
N LYS A 15 -4.61 4.73 -8.61
CA LYS A 15 -4.55 6.21 -8.53
C LYS A 15 -5.18 6.77 -7.26
N GLN A 16 -6.12 6.03 -6.67
CA GLN A 16 -6.79 6.43 -5.44
C GLN A 16 -5.92 6.24 -4.18
N ILE A 17 -4.73 5.65 -4.26
CA ILE A 17 -3.85 5.49 -3.09
C ILE A 17 -3.40 6.84 -2.52
N GLU A 18 -2.97 7.78 -3.37
CA GLU A 18 -2.52 9.10 -2.91
C GLU A 18 -3.61 9.88 -2.18
N PRO A 19 -4.84 10.06 -2.72
CA PRO A 19 -5.90 10.73 -1.98
C PRO A 19 -6.30 9.96 -0.73
N ASN A 20 -6.42 8.63 -0.80
CA ASN A 20 -6.76 7.84 0.38
C ASN A 20 -5.70 7.95 1.48
N ALA A 21 -4.42 8.06 1.13
CA ALA A 21 -3.35 8.20 2.10
C ALA A 21 -3.48 9.53 2.85
N SER A 22 -3.74 10.62 2.12
CA SER A 22 -4.03 11.92 2.72
C SER A 22 -5.23 11.87 3.66
N ASP A 23 -6.33 11.25 3.23
CA ASP A 23 -7.58 11.17 4.01
C ASP A 23 -7.46 10.29 5.26
N ASN A 24 -6.58 9.29 5.23
CA ASN A 24 -6.40 8.33 6.33
C ASN A 24 -5.18 8.63 7.21
N ASN A 25 -4.55 9.81 7.09
CA ASN A 25 -3.32 10.15 7.83
C ASN A 25 -2.18 9.15 7.62
N VAL A 26 -2.00 8.70 6.38
CA VAL A 26 -0.89 7.82 5.97
C VAL A 26 0.11 8.63 5.19
N LYS A 27 1.38 8.52 5.57
CA LYS A 27 2.50 9.09 4.83
C LYS A 27 3.02 8.07 3.82
N ILE A 28 3.13 8.50 2.57
CA ILE A 28 3.76 7.71 1.50
C ILE A 28 5.21 8.14 1.40
N GLU A 29 6.14 7.29 1.85
CA GLU A 29 7.58 7.53 1.72
C GLU A 29 8.09 7.14 0.33
N PHE A 30 7.51 6.08 -0.23
CA PHE A 30 7.88 5.59 -1.55
C PHE A 30 6.69 4.92 -2.21
N PHE A 31 6.43 5.26 -3.47
CA PHE A 31 5.44 4.58 -4.30
C PHE A 31 5.96 4.41 -5.72
N LYS A 32 6.16 3.17 -6.16
CA LYS A 32 6.61 2.85 -7.52
C LYS A 32 5.85 1.66 -8.07
N MET A 33 5.29 1.85 -9.26
CA MET A 33 4.52 0.83 -9.97
C MET A 33 5.16 0.53 -11.33
N ASN A 34 5.33 -0.76 -11.62
CA ASN A 34 5.60 -1.26 -12.95
C ASN A 34 4.41 -2.13 -13.39
N PRO A 35 3.45 -1.55 -14.15
CA PRO A 35 2.25 -2.27 -14.57
C PRO A 35 2.55 -3.38 -15.60
N THR A 36 3.64 -3.25 -16.36
CA THR A 36 4.06 -4.25 -17.36
C THR A 36 4.61 -5.52 -16.71
N GLU A 37 5.31 -5.37 -15.58
CA GLU A 37 5.88 -6.51 -14.83
C GLU A 37 4.99 -6.95 -13.66
N HIS A 38 3.83 -6.31 -13.45
CA HIS A 38 2.96 -6.52 -12.29
C HIS A 38 3.70 -6.37 -10.95
N LYS A 39 4.65 -5.44 -10.87
CA LYS A 39 5.45 -5.18 -9.66
C LYS A 39 5.09 -3.83 -9.05
N ILE A 40 4.86 -3.81 -7.74
CA ILE A 40 4.47 -2.62 -7.01
C ILE A 40 5.27 -2.59 -5.72
N PHE A 41 5.93 -1.45 -5.47
CA PHE A 41 6.71 -1.19 -4.29
C PHE A 41 6.12 0.02 -3.57
N MET A 42 5.75 -0.17 -2.31
CA MET A 42 5.16 0.87 -1.48
C MET A 42 5.85 0.87 -0.12
N LEU A 43 6.23 2.05 0.37
CA LEU A 43 6.61 2.27 1.76
C LEU A 43 5.63 3.29 2.34
N LEU A 44 4.86 2.82 3.31
CA LEU A 44 3.77 3.57 3.93
C LEU A 44 4.02 3.62 5.44
N GLU A 45 3.78 4.79 6.02
CA GLU A 45 3.92 5.03 7.45
C GLU A 45 2.60 5.58 8.01
N ALA A 46 2.12 4.98 9.09
CA ALA A 46 0.95 5.43 9.83
C ALA A 46 1.03 4.95 11.28
N GLU A 47 0.38 5.67 12.20
CA GLU A 47 0.31 5.27 13.61
C GLU A 47 -0.52 3.98 13.82
N ASP A 48 -1.54 3.76 13.00
CA ASP A 48 -2.44 2.60 13.05
C ASP A 48 -2.43 1.86 11.71
N TYR A 49 -2.23 0.54 11.77
CA TYR A 49 -2.32 -0.36 10.62
C TYR A 49 -3.68 -0.27 9.90
N LEU A 50 -4.76 0.01 10.63
CA LEU A 50 -6.09 0.16 10.03
C LEU A 50 -6.14 1.28 8.99
N ASN A 51 -5.33 2.34 9.15
CA ASN A 51 -5.24 3.43 8.18
C ASN A 51 -4.52 2.99 6.91
N ILE A 52 -3.51 2.12 7.02
CA ILE A 52 -2.87 1.47 5.87
C ILE A 52 -3.91 0.62 5.12
N GLU A 53 -4.68 -0.20 5.83
CA GLU A 53 -5.72 -1.04 5.23
C GLU A 53 -6.80 -0.22 4.51
N LYS A 54 -7.26 0.90 5.07
CA LYS A 54 -8.19 1.81 4.38
C LYS A 54 -7.58 2.45 3.14
N THR A 55 -6.27 2.72 3.17
CA THR A 55 -5.56 3.37 2.07
C THR A 55 -5.41 2.47 0.86
N ILE A 56 -4.97 1.23 1.06
CA ILE A 56 -4.64 0.29 -0.04
C ILE A 56 -5.63 -0.87 -0.21
N GLY A 57 -6.61 -1.01 0.68
CA GLY A 57 -7.50 -2.17 0.74
C GLY A 57 -8.29 -2.40 -0.54
N GLN A 58 -8.68 -1.35 -1.26
CA GLN A 58 -9.37 -1.46 -2.55
C GLN A 58 -8.50 -2.13 -3.63
N CYS A 59 -7.17 -2.00 -3.53
CA CYS A 59 -6.24 -2.59 -4.49
C CYS A 59 -6.21 -4.12 -4.37
N LYS A 60 -6.65 -4.71 -3.25
CA LYS A 60 -6.81 -6.17 -3.05
C LYS A 60 -7.69 -6.84 -4.11
N LYS A 61 -8.54 -6.07 -4.81
CA LYS A 61 -9.34 -6.55 -5.94
C LYS A 61 -8.51 -6.83 -7.19
N THR A 62 -7.31 -6.25 -7.30
CA THR A 62 -6.45 -6.37 -8.49
C THR A 62 -5.45 -7.52 -8.39
N GLY A 63 -5.41 -8.27 -7.29
CA GLY A 63 -4.49 -9.39 -7.08
C GLY A 63 -4.23 -9.74 -5.62
N VAL A 64 -3.36 -10.72 -5.39
CA VAL A 64 -2.91 -11.09 -4.04
C VAL A 64 -1.81 -10.13 -3.59
N PHE A 65 -1.94 -9.57 -2.39
CA PHE A 65 -0.94 -8.70 -1.77
C PHE A 65 -0.30 -9.40 -0.59
N SER A 66 1.02 -9.27 -0.48
CA SER A 66 1.73 -9.49 0.77
C SER A 66 2.12 -8.13 1.33
N ILE A 67 1.69 -7.84 2.55
CA ILE A 67 2.08 -6.63 3.28
C ILE A 67 3.03 -7.11 4.37
N THR A 68 4.26 -6.61 4.36
CA THR A 68 5.23 -6.87 5.41
C THR A 68 5.24 -5.67 6.34
N PRO A 69 4.65 -5.76 7.54
CA PRO A 69 4.77 -4.68 8.51
C PRO A 69 6.25 -4.54 8.91
N VAL A 70 6.74 -3.30 8.90
CA VAL A 70 8.07 -2.97 9.41
C VAL A 70 7.87 -2.32 10.76
N ILE A 71 8.36 -2.97 11.81
CA ILE A 71 8.37 -2.41 13.16
C ILE A 71 9.75 -1.78 13.34
N ASP A 72 9.80 -0.50 13.69
CA ASP A 72 11.04 0.08 14.19
C ASP A 72 11.39 -0.59 15.53
N TRP A 73 12.48 -1.36 15.53
CA TRP A 73 12.91 -2.11 16.71
C TRP A 73 13.29 -1.21 17.89
N SER A 74 13.65 0.06 17.63
CA SER A 74 13.87 1.06 18.67
C SER A 74 12.58 1.46 19.42
N VAL A 75 11.42 1.24 18.80
CA VAL A 75 10.09 1.36 19.39
C VAL A 75 9.65 0.04 20.01
N GLY A 76 9.93 -1.09 19.36
CA GLY A 76 9.59 -2.43 19.84
C GLY A 76 10.18 -2.80 21.20
N SER A 77 11.34 -2.25 21.58
CA SER A 77 11.92 -2.45 22.91
C SER A 77 11.10 -1.82 24.04
N ARG A 78 10.29 -0.78 23.77
CA ARG A 78 9.44 -0.10 24.77
C ARG A 78 8.13 -0.86 25.06
N LEU A 79 7.71 -1.74 24.16
CA LEU A 79 6.49 -2.55 24.31
C LEU A 79 6.72 -3.83 25.13
N ASN A 80 7.99 -4.20 25.39
CA ASN A 80 8.36 -5.36 26.18
C ASN A 80 8.71 -5.00 27.64
N GLU A 81 8.48 -3.75 28.06
CA GLU A 81 8.75 -3.24 29.42
C GLU A 81 7.46 -2.98 30.23
N GLU A 82 6.28 -3.25 29.67
CA GLU A 82 4.97 -3.26 30.38
C GLU A 82 4.44 -4.69 30.58
#